data_AF-A0A2G4HL32-F1
#
_entry.id   AF-A0A2G4HL32-F1
#
_cell.length_a   1.000
_cell.length_b   1.000
_cell.length_c   1.000
_cell.angle_alpha   90.00
_cell.angle_beta   90.00
_cell.angle_gamma   90.00
#
_symmetry.space_group_name_H-M   'P 1'
#
loop_
_entity.id
_entity.type
_entity.pdbx_description
1 polymer ?
#
loop_
_entity_poly.entity_id
_entity_poly.type
_entity_poly.pdbx_seq_one_letter_code
_entity_poly.pdbx_strand_id
1 'polypeptide(L)'
;MAGSVAGSVVSTAGNVAGAAGNVAGNVAGVAGSMAGNVAGVAGSMAGNVAGVAGSVAGAAGSVAGSMANSVLQPLVFDPLRRLQQGNNPSGDLAIIDAERLWVAVDGMGGDHAPGPILEGCLRAVALLPVRVRFVAETAAVDQAVAALGLGEELAAAIGAGLIELVASGPSVGMNEEATVVRRKRDASINLAMDLVKAAEATAVYSAGNSGAVMASAIFRLGRLKGIDRPAIGALFPT
;
A
#
# COMPACT_ATOMS: atom_id res chain seq x y z
N MET A 1 111.39 0.43 0.96
CA MET A 1 110.18 0.90 1.67
C MET A 1 108.96 1.09 0.74
N ALA A 2 108.70 0.19 -0.22
CA ALA A 2 107.57 0.33 -1.17
C ALA A 2 106.46 -0.73 -1.01
N GLY A 3 106.70 -1.81 -0.25
CA GLY A 3 105.75 -2.93 -0.12
C GLY A 3 104.67 -2.78 0.95
N SER A 4 104.89 -2.02 2.02
CA SER A 4 103.92 -1.92 3.13
C SER A 4 102.77 -0.95 2.84
N VAL A 5 103.04 0.15 2.11
CA VAL A 5 102.02 1.17 1.81
C VAL A 5 100.95 0.62 0.85
N ALA A 6 101.34 -0.19 -0.14
CA ALA A 6 100.40 -0.80 -1.09
C ALA A 6 99.44 -1.79 -0.39
N GLY A 7 99.93 -2.61 0.54
CA GLY A 7 99.11 -3.56 1.30
C GLY A 7 98.09 -2.87 2.22
N SER A 8 98.51 -1.80 2.90
CA SER A 8 97.62 -1.01 3.75
C SER A 8 96.51 -0.32 2.95
N VAL A 9 96.84 0.32 1.83
CA VAL A 9 95.85 1.01 0.98
C VAL A 9 94.85 0.02 0.36
N VAL A 10 95.28 -1.15 -0.08
CA VAL A 10 94.38 -2.21 -0.58
C VAL A 10 93.47 -2.74 0.52
N SER A 11 93.97 -2.92 1.74
CA SER A 11 93.16 -3.38 2.88
C SER A 11 92.11 -2.34 3.33
N THR A 12 92.47 -1.05 3.34
CA THR A 12 91.53 0.03 3.65
C THR A 12 90.47 0.17 2.57
N ALA A 13 90.85 0.08 1.29
CA ALA A 13 89.90 0.11 0.18
C ALA A 13 88.92 -1.07 0.21
N GLY A 14 89.40 -2.28 0.54
CA GLY A 14 88.55 -3.47 0.72
C GLY A 14 87.56 -3.32 1.88
N ASN A 15 88.00 -2.77 3.00
CA ASN A 15 87.14 -2.52 4.16
C ASN A 15 86.07 -1.45 3.88
N VAL A 16 86.43 -0.38 3.15
CA VAL A 16 85.49 0.68 2.75
C VAL A 16 84.47 0.15 1.74
N ALA A 17 84.88 -0.66 0.78
CA ALA A 17 83.97 -1.31 -0.17
C ALA A 17 83.00 -2.28 0.53
N GLY A 18 83.49 -3.07 1.49
CA GLY A 18 82.64 -3.94 2.32
C GLY A 18 81.65 -3.17 3.19
N ALA A 19 82.11 -2.09 3.84
CA ALA A 19 81.24 -1.22 4.62
C ALA A 19 80.15 -0.55 3.76
N ALA A 20 80.51 -0.06 2.57
CA ALA A 20 79.55 0.52 1.62
C ALA A 20 78.52 -0.53 1.12
N GLY A 21 78.95 -1.76 0.86
CA GLY A 21 78.07 -2.87 0.50
C GLY A 21 77.08 -3.22 1.61
N ASN A 22 77.54 -3.26 2.87
CA ASN A 22 76.67 -3.51 4.03
C ASN A 22 75.66 -2.39 4.25
N VAL A 23 76.06 -1.12 4.08
CA VAL A 23 75.15 0.03 4.18
C VAL A 23 74.10 -0.02 3.07
N ALA A 24 74.49 -0.30 1.82
CA ALA A 24 73.55 -0.43 0.71
C ALA A 24 72.54 -1.57 0.93
N GLY A 25 73.00 -2.72 1.42
CA GLY A 25 72.14 -3.86 1.77
C GLY A 25 71.15 -3.54 2.88
N ASN A 26 71.59 -2.86 3.94
CA ASN A 26 70.73 -2.43 5.03
C ASN A 26 69.68 -1.39 4.59
N VAL A 27 70.07 -0.41 3.78
CA VAL A 27 69.15 0.61 3.24
C VAL A 27 68.09 -0.03 2.34
N ALA A 28 68.48 -0.97 1.47
CA ALA A 28 67.54 -1.71 0.63
C ALA A 28 66.57 -2.57 1.46
N GLY A 29 67.05 -3.22 2.52
CA GLY A 29 66.22 -4.02 3.43
C GLY A 29 65.22 -3.17 4.23
N VAL A 30 65.64 -1.99 4.70
CA VAL A 30 64.76 -1.03 5.39
C VAL A 30 63.70 -0.47 4.44
N ALA A 31 64.08 -0.11 3.21
CA ALA A 31 63.14 0.37 2.20
C ALA A 31 62.10 -0.70 1.81
N GLY A 32 62.52 -1.96 1.64
CA GLY A 32 61.62 -3.07 1.38
C GLY A 32 60.64 -3.34 2.52
N SER A 33 61.11 -3.25 3.77
CA SER A 33 60.27 -3.43 4.96
C SER A 33 59.25 -2.29 5.13
N MET A 34 59.66 -1.04 4.85
CA MET A 34 58.74 0.10 4.85
C MET A 34 57.67 -0.02 3.76
N ALA A 35 58.04 -0.43 2.54
CA ALA A 35 57.08 -0.63 1.46
C ALA A 35 56.06 -1.74 1.78
N GLY A 36 56.51 -2.85 2.36
CA GLY A 36 55.64 -3.94 2.82
C GLY A 36 54.66 -3.50 3.91
N ASN A 37 55.11 -2.72 4.90
CA ASN A 37 54.25 -2.20 5.95
C ASN A 37 53.21 -1.21 5.43
N VAL A 38 53.59 -0.30 4.52
CA VAL A 38 52.66 0.66 3.92
C VAL A 38 51.59 -0.04 3.08
N ALA A 39 51.97 -1.06 2.29
CA ALA A 39 51.01 -1.86 1.52
C ALA A 39 50.05 -2.65 2.43
N GLY A 40 50.55 -3.21 3.54
CA GLY A 40 49.73 -3.93 4.52
C GLY A 40 48.70 -3.01 5.20
N VAL A 41 49.12 -1.83 5.65
CA VAL A 41 48.22 -0.84 6.28
C VAL A 41 47.14 -0.37 5.29
N ALA A 42 47.50 -0.10 4.03
CA ALA A 42 46.53 0.28 3.00
C ALA A 42 45.52 -0.85 2.70
N GLY A 43 45.98 -2.11 2.64
CA GLY A 43 45.12 -3.27 2.45
C GLY A 43 44.12 -3.48 3.59
N SER A 44 44.56 -3.36 4.84
CA SER A 44 43.68 -3.44 6.02
C SER A 44 42.66 -2.30 6.06
N MET A 45 43.05 -1.10 5.67
CA MET A 45 42.15 0.06 5.64
C MET A 45 41.07 -0.09 4.55
N ALA A 46 41.43 -0.57 3.36
CA ALA A 46 40.49 -0.85 2.29
C ALA A 46 39.50 -1.97 2.66
N GLY A 47 39.97 -3.04 3.31
CA GLY A 47 39.13 -4.13 3.81
C GLY A 47 38.09 -3.66 4.84
N ASN A 48 38.51 -2.79 5.78
CA ASN A 48 37.59 -2.23 6.78
C ASN A 48 36.54 -1.30 6.15
N VAL A 49 36.91 -0.46 5.18
CA VAL A 49 35.96 0.44 4.50
C VAL A 49 34.93 -0.38 3.70
N ALA A 50 35.36 -1.44 3.00
CA ALA A 50 34.45 -2.33 2.29
C ALA A 50 33.50 -3.09 3.24
N GLY A 51 33.99 -3.54 4.40
CA GLY A 51 33.17 -4.23 5.41
C GLY A 51 32.13 -3.31 6.07
N VAL A 52 32.48 -2.05 6.33
CA VAL A 52 31.53 -1.05 6.86
C VAL A 52 30.48 -0.70 5.80
N ALA A 53 30.86 -0.50 4.54
CA ALA A 53 29.91 -0.24 3.45
C ALA A 53 28.93 -1.40 3.22
N GLY A 54 29.41 -2.65 3.28
CA GLY A 54 28.57 -3.86 3.18
C GLY A 54 27.57 -3.98 4.33
N SER A 55 27.98 -3.60 5.54
CA SER A 55 27.13 -3.64 6.74
C SER A 55 26.03 -2.56 6.70
N VAL A 56 26.34 -1.36 6.19
CA VAL A 56 25.36 -0.27 6.01
C VAL A 56 24.36 -0.59 4.89
N ALA A 57 24.82 -1.17 3.77
CA ALA A 57 23.94 -1.62 2.69
C ALA A 57 23.01 -2.76 3.13
N GLY A 58 23.52 -3.72 3.92
CA GLY A 58 22.74 -4.81 4.50
C GLY A 58 21.66 -4.31 5.48
N ALA A 59 22.01 -3.38 6.35
CA ALA A 59 21.07 -2.78 7.30
C ALA A 59 19.97 -1.97 6.58
N ALA A 60 20.31 -1.21 5.54
CA ALA A 60 19.33 -0.47 4.73
C ALA A 60 18.38 -1.41 3.97
N GLY A 61 18.88 -2.54 3.46
CA GLY A 61 18.07 -3.56 2.79
C GLY A 61 17.11 -4.29 3.74
N SER A 62 17.57 -4.64 4.95
CA SER A 62 16.71 -5.27 5.95
C SER A 62 15.64 -4.33 6.49
N VAL A 63 15.95 -3.04 6.69
CA VAL A 63 14.95 -2.08 7.17
C VAL A 63 13.90 -1.79 6.08
N ALA A 64 14.30 -1.61 4.81
CA ALA A 64 13.34 -1.43 3.72
C ALA A 64 12.47 -2.68 3.48
N GLY A 65 13.07 -3.87 3.55
CA GLY A 65 12.36 -5.15 3.44
C GLY A 65 11.38 -5.37 4.60
N SER A 66 11.82 -5.09 5.85
CA SER A 66 10.95 -5.21 7.03
C SER A 66 9.85 -4.16 7.05
N MET A 67 10.07 -2.93 6.58
CA MET A 67 9.01 -1.92 6.49
C MET A 67 8.02 -2.23 5.36
N ALA A 68 8.48 -2.72 4.21
CA ALA A 68 7.57 -3.23 3.18
C ALA A 68 6.73 -4.40 3.71
N ASN A 69 7.35 -5.32 4.46
CA ASN A 69 6.64 -6.47 5.02
C ASN A 69 5.68 -6.07 6.15
N SER A 70 6.08 -5.17 7.05
CA SER A 70 5.26 -4.74 8.19
C SER A 70 4.19 -3.71 7.84
N VAL A 71 4.34 -2.94 6.77
CA VAL A 71 3.36 -1.91 6.36
C VAL A 71 2.42 -2.41 5.27
N LEU A 72 2.91 -3.27 4.35
CA LEU A 72 2.09 -3.74 3.23
C LEU A 72 1.37 -5.06 3.52
N GLN A 73 1.96 -6.01 4.27
CA GLN A 73 1.26 -7.28 4.55
C GLN A 73 -0.06 -7.11 5.33
N PRO A 74 -0.18 -6.19 6.31
CA PRO A 74 -1.45 -5.88 6.97
C PRO A 74 -2.58 -5.40 6.05
N LEU A 75 -2.23 -4.77 4.92
CA LEU A 75 -3.17 -4.15 3.98
C LEU A 75 -3.47 -5.05 2.78
N VAL A 76 -2.53 -5.94 2.43
CA VAL A 76 -2.62 -6.82 1.26
C VAL A 76 -3.37 -8.12 1.56
N PHE A 77 -3.33 -8.62 2.80
CA PHE A 77 -4.06 -9.82 3.20
C PHE A 77 -5.33 -9.47 3.96
N ASP A 78 -6.37 -9.17 3.19
CA ASP A 78 -7.77 -9.22 3.60
C ASP A 78 -8.21 -8.14 4.64
N PRO A 79 -8.33 -6.86 4.20
CA PRO A 79 -8.87 -5.79 5.05
C PRO A 79 -10.30 -6.08 5.54
N LEU A 80 -11.07 -6.90 4.81
CA LEU A 80 -12.40 -7.34 5.23
C LEU A 80 -12.31 -8.34 6.38
N ARG A 81 -11.33 -9.24 6.38
CA ARG A 81 -11.10 -10.17 7.50
C ARG A 81 -10.84 -9.46 8.82
N ARG A 82 -10.16 -8.32 8.84
CA ARG A 82 -10.00 -7.52 10.09
C ARG A 82 -11.30 -6.89 10.56
N LEU A 83 -12.16 -6.52 9.63
CA LEU A 83 -13.47 -5.95 9.95
C LEU A 83 -14.51 -7.03 10.29
N GLN A 84 -14.37 -8.24 9.74
CA GLN A 84 -15.30 -9.36 9.90
C GLN A 84 -14.91 -10.33 11.02
N GLN A 85 -13.61 -10.52 11.25
CA GLN A 85 -13.11 -11.31 12.38
C GLN A 85 -12.99 -10.38 13.57
N GLY A 86 -13.98 -10.41 14.46
CA GLY A 86 -13.89 -9.86 15.82
C GLY A 86 -12.82 -10.55 16.69
N ASN A 87 -11.74 -11.06 16.10
CA ASN A 87 -10.64 -11.72 16.80
C ASN A 87 -9.43 -10.77 16.87
N ASN A 88 -9.49 -9.94 17.90
CA ASN A 88 -8.54 -8.90 18.32
C ASN A 88 -7.10 -9.38 18.51
N PRO A 89 -6.10 -8.83 17.79
CA PRO A 89 -4.72 -8.78 18.24
C PRO A 89 -4.38 -7.45 18.94
N SER A 90 -5.33 -6.50 19.02
CA SER A 90 -5.17 -5.19 19.64
C SER A 90 -6.55 -4.75 20.11
N GLY A 91 -6.79 -4.70 21.42
CA GLY A 91 -8.12 -4.62 22.07
C GLY A 91 -9.13 -3.67 21.42
N ASP A 92 -10.41 -4.07 21.54
CA ASP A 92 -11.65 -3.45 21.05
C ASP A 92 -11.48 -2.03 20.49
N LEU A 93 -11.33 -1.94 19.17
CA LEU A 93 -11.81 -0.76 18.47
C LEU A 93 -13.34 -0.86 18.45
N ALA A 94 -13.97 -0.53 19.57
CA ALA A 94 -15.41 -0.37 19.65
C ALA A 94 -15.85 0.56 18.50
N ILE A 95 -16.91 0.20 17.78
CA ILE A 95 -17.41 1.06 16.70
C ILE A 95 -17.86 2.38 17.33
N ILE A 96 -17.15 3.46 17.01
CA ILE A 96 -17.49 4.81 17.47
C ILE A 96 -18.56 5.37 16.53
N ASP A 97 -19.79 5.46 17.00
CA ASP A 97 -20.94 5.86 16.17
C ASP A 97 -20.80 7.26 15.54
N ALA A 98 -20.02 8.14 16.17
CA ALA A 98 -19.72 9.48 15.67
C ALA A 98 -18.76 9.49 14.47
N GLU A 99 -17.98 8.43 14.28
CA GLU A 99 -16.97 8.31 13.21
C GLU A 99 -17.49 7.50 12.02
N ARG A 100 -18.73 7.01 12.07
CA ARG A 100 -19.29 6.22 10.97
C ARG A 100 -19.41 7.05 9.70
N LEU A 101 -18.92 6.49 8.60
CA LEU A 101 -19.02 7.11 7.28
C LEU A 101 -20.33 6.74 6.59
N TRP A 102 -20.90 7.67 5.84
CA TRP A 102 -22.05 7.40 5.00
C TRP A 102 -21.63 6.82 3.65
N VAL A 103 -22.20 5.67 3.31
CA VAL A 103 -22.08 5.05 1.98
C VAL A 103 -23.44 5.09 1.29
N ALA A 104 -23.48 5.64 0.08
CA ALA A 104 -24.67 5.55 -0.76
C ALA A 104 -24.69 4.19 -1.47
N VAL A 105 -25.79 3.47 -1.36
CA VAL A 105 -25.95 2.15 -1.95
C VAL A 105 -27.06 2.21 -2.99
N ASP A 106 -26.73 1.88 -4.23
CA ASP A 106 -27.72 1.60 -5.27
C ASP A 106 -28.43 0.28 -4.94
N GLY A 107 -29.58 0.41 -4.29
CA GLY A 107 -30.37 -0.72 -3.80
C GLY A 107 -31.05 -1.51 -4.93
N MET A 108 -31.15 -0.96 -6.14
CA MET A 108 -31.76 -1.64 -7.29
C MET A 108 -30.72 -2.32 -8.20
N GLY A 109 -29.43 -2.18 -7.88
CA GLY A 109 -28.36 -2.77 -8.67
C GLY A 109 -28.19 -4.26 -8.39
N GLY A 110 -28.44 -5.10 -9.40
CA GLY A 110 -28.16 -6.53 -9.40
C GLY A 110 -29.36 -7.39 -9.78
N ASP A 111 -29.11 -8.64 -10.14
CA ASP A 111 -30.14 -9.54 -10.71
C ASP A 111 -31.29 -9.87 -9.74
N HIS A 112 -31.01 -9.82 -8.43
CA HIS A 112 -31.95 -10.17 -7.36
C HIS A 112 -32.30 -8.97 -6.46
N ALA A 113 -31.98 -7.75 -6.90
CA ALA A 113 -32.23 -6.54 -6.14
C ALA A 113 -33.73 -6.32 -5.87
N PRO A 114 -34.12 -5.64 -4.77
CA PRO A 114 -33.24 -5.04 -3.75
C PRO A 114 -32.87 -5.94 -2.57
N GLY A 115 -33.45 -7.16 -2.47
CA GLY A 115 -33.37 -8.00 -1.28
C GLY A 115 -31.96 -8.32 -0.77
N PRO A 116 -31.11 -9.04 -1.53
CA PRO A 116 -29.76 -9.37 -1.10
C PRO A 116 -28.86 -8.15 -0.86
N ILE A 117 -29.13 -7.03 -1.54
CA ILE A 117 -28.39 -5.78 -1.33
C ILE A 117 -28.75 -5.20 0.04
N LEU A 118 -30.05 -5.20 0.40
CA LEU A 118 -30.52 -4.74 1.69
C LEU A 118 -30.00 -5.60 2.85
N GLU A 119 -30.06 -6.93 2.72
CA GLU A 119 -29.45 -7.85 3.69
C GLU A 119 -27.96 -7.58 3.88
N GLY A 120 -27.24 -7.35 2.78
CA GLY A 120 -25.83 -6.96 2.82
C GLY A 120 -25.60 -5.67 3.58
N CYS A 121 -26.47 -4.66 3.40
CA CYS A 121 -26.39 -3.39 4.11
C CYS A 121 -26.67 -3.54 5.60
N LEU A 122 -27.67 -4.32 6.00
CA LEU A 122 -27.99 -4.61 7.41
C LEU A 122 -26.80 -5.28 8.11
N ARG A 123 -26.21 -6.31 7.47
CA ARG A 123 -24.98 -6.93 7.98
C ARG A 123 -23.80 -5.94 8.04
N ALA A 124 -23.65 -5.10 7.03
CA ALA A 124 -22.54 -4.14 6.96
C ALA A 124 -22.61 -3.11 8.09
N VAL A 125 -23.77 -2.54 8.40
CA VAL A 125 -23.89 -1.55 9.49
C VAL A 125 -23.70 -2.15 10.88
N ALA A 126 -23.95 -3.45 11.04
CA ALA A 126 -23.68 -4.18 12.27
C ALA A 126 -22.18 -4.49 12.46
N LEU A 127 -21.45 -4.77 11.39
CA LEU A 127 -20.05 -5.23 11.44
C LEU A 127 -19.03 -4.12 11.21
N LEU A 128 -19.41 -3.05 10.49
CA LEU A 128 -18.50 -2.03 10.01
C LEU A 128 -18.87 -0.64 10.57
N PRO A 129 -17.90 0.28 10.73
CA PRO A 129 -18.15 1.66 11.11
C PRO A 129 -18.73 2.48 9.94
N VAL A 130 -19.86 2.04 9.40
CA VAL A 130 -20.56 2.70 8.28
C VAL A 130 -22.02 2.94 8.62
N ARG A 131 -22.60 3.90 7.92
CA ARG A 131 -24.04 4.12 7.75
C ARG A 131 -24.37 4.02 6.27
N VAL A 132 -25.61 3.67 5.96
CA VAL A 132 -26.03 3.41 4.58
C VAL A 132 -27.18 4.33 4.19
N ARG A 133 -27.02 5.06 3.09
CA ARG A 133 -28.16 5.62 2.35
C ARG A 133 -28.57 4.63 1.29
N PHE A 134 -29.64 3.89 1.55
CA PHE A 134 -30.14 2.84 0.69
C PHE A 134 -31.10 3.44 -0.35
N VAL A 135 -30.61 3.62 -1.57
CA VAL A 135 -31.32 4.30 -2.65
C VAL A 135 -32.07 3.29 -3.51
N ALA A 136 -33.39 3.27 -3.43
CA ALA A 136 -34.19 2.24 -4.10
C ALA A 136 -35.63 2.68 -4.39
N GLU A 137 -36.29 1.92 -5.26
CA GLU A 137 -37.72 2.06 -5.55
C GLU A 137 -38.52 1.56 -4.34
N THR A 138 -39.27 2.46 -3.68
CA THR A 138 -39.95 2.17 -2.39
C THR A 138 -40.81 0.91 -2.44
N ALA A 139 -41.62 0.76 -3.50
CA ALA A 139 -42.49 -0.40 -3.65
C ALA A 139 -41.71 -1.73 -3.76
N ALA A 140 -40.52 -1.72 -4.35
CA ALA A 140 -39.67 -2.90 -4.45
C ALA A 140 -39.03 -3.24 -3.10
N VAL A 141 -38.65 -2.23 -2.32
CA VAL A 141 -38.14 -2.41 -0.96
C VAL A 141 -39.21 -3.03 -0.06
N ASP A 142 -40.43 -2.48 -0.06
CA ASP A 142 -41.53 -3.00 0.76
C ASP A 142 -41.82 -4.47 0.45
N GLN A 143 -41.84 -4.83 -0.84
CA GLN A 143 -42.03 -6.21 -1.29
C GLN A 143 -40.89 -7.13 -0.83
N ALA A 144 -39.63 -6.71 -1.00
CA ALA A 144 -38.48 -7.50 -0.58
C ALA A 144 -38.41 -7.69 0.94
N VAL A 145 -38.69 -6.62 1.71
CA VAL A 145 -38.73 -6.66 3.18
C VAL A 145 -39.79 -7.63 3.67
N ALA A 146 -40.99 -7.60 3.08
CA ALA A 146 -42.06 -8.53 3.42
C ALA A 146 -41.71 -9.97 3.04
N ALA A 147 -41.14 -10.19 1.85
CA ALA A 147 -40.79 -11.52 1.35
C ALA A 147 -39.65 -12.19 2.15
N LEU A 148 -38.68 -11.40 2.60
CA LEU A 148 -37.48 -11.88 3.32
C LEU A 148 -37.60 -11.78 4.85
N GLY A 149 -38.69 -11.19 5.36
CA GLY A 149 -38.89 -11.03 6.81
C GLY A 149 -37.92 -10.03 7.46
N LEU A 150 -37.43 -9.03 6.72
CA LEU A 150 -36.41 -8.07 7.18
C LEU A 150 -36.99 -6.86 7.93
N GLY A 151 -38.30 -6.84 8.19
CA GLY A 151 -39.01 -5.66 8.69
C GLY A 151 -38.51 -5.16 10.04
N GLU A 152 -38.32 -6.06 11.00
CA GLU A 152 -37.84 -5.71 12.35
C GLU A 152 -36.39 -5.23 12.32
N GLU A 153 -35.52 -5.93 11.59
CA GLU A 153 -34.09 -5.59 11.48
C GLU A 153 -33.90 -4.24 10.79
N LEU A 154 -34.65 -3.99 9.71
CA LEU A 154 -34.63 -2.71 9.01
C LEU A 154 -35.16 -1.58 9.89
N ALA A 155 -36.28 -1.78 10.59
CA ALA A 155 -36.83 -0.77 11.48
C ALA A 155 -35.87 -0.42 12.62
N ALA A 156 -35.18 -1.42 13.19
CA ALA A 156 -34.15 -1.20 14.20
C ALA A 156 -32.95 -0.42 13.65
N ALA A 157 -32.46 -0.77 12.46
CA ALA A 157 -31.34 -0.08 11.81
C ALA A 157 -31.68 1.38 11.46
N ILE A 158 -32.91 1.65 11.00
CA ILE A 158 -33.41 3.01 10.75
C ILE A 158 -33.55 3.78 12.08
N GLY A 159 -34.14 3.17 13.10
CA GLY A 159 -34.31 3.78 14.42
C GLY A 159 -32.99 4.15 15.10
N ALA A 160 -31.93 3.38 14.83
CA ALA A 160 -30.56 3.66 15.27
C ALA A 160 -29.81 4.68 14.38
N GLY A 161 -30.43 5.16 13.29
CA GLY A 161 -29.79 6.08 12.35
C GLY A 161 -28.65 5.46 11.54
N LEU A 162 -28.63 4.12 11.42
CA LEU A 162 -27.62 3.37 10.68
C LEU A 162 -27.98 3.23 9.19
N ILE A 163 -29.28 3.17 8.88
CA ILE A 163 -29.78 3.12 7.51
C ILE A 163 -30.80 4.24 7.30
N GLU A 164 -30.68 4.93 6.16
CA GLU A 164 -31.64 5.88 5.65
C GLU A 164 -32.15 5.37 4.30
N LEU A 165 -33.48 5.23 4.14
CA LEU A 165 -34.07 4.87 2.86
C LEU A 165 -34.26 6.12 2.01
N VAL A 166 -33.73 6.10 0.80
CA VAL A 166 -33.85 7.19 -0.18
C VAL A 166 -34.64 6.67 -1.37
N ALA A 167 -35.81 7.28 -1.62
CA ALA A 167 -36.66 6.87 -2.73
C ALA A 167 -36.01 7.21 -4.09
N SER A 168 -36.05 6.26 -5.02
CA SER A 168 -35.65 6.48 -6.41
C SER A 168 -36.80 6.30 -7.39
N GLY A 169 -36.63 6.85 -8.59
CA GLY A 169 -37.42 6.48 -9.75
C GLY A 169 -36.95 5.17 -10.39
N PRO A 170 -37.42 4.88 -11.62
CA PRO A 170 -37.10 3.64 -12.32
C PRO A 170 -35.59 3.43 -12.48
N SER A 171 -35.11 2.30 -12.00
CA SER A 171 -33.72 1.88 -12.07
C SER A 171 -33.24 1.59 -13.50
N VAL A 172 -31.92 1.49 -13.69
CA VAL A 172 -31.33 1.06 -14.96
C VAL A 172 -31.22 -0.46 -14.93
N GLY A 173 -31.97 -1.14 -15.81
CA GLY A 173 -31.96 -2.60 -15.89
C GLY A 173 -30.62 -3.16 -16.36
N MET A 174 -30.36 -4.43 -16.01
CA MET A 174 -29.08 -5.08 -16.31
C MET A 174 -28.80 -5.20 -17.82
N ASN A 175 -29.86 -5.35 -18.61
CA ASN A 175 -29.80 -5.44 -20.07
C ASN A 175 -29.94 -4.09 -20.80
N GLU A 176 -30.00 -2.98 -20.06
CA GLU A 176 -30.10 -1.66 -20.67
C GLU A 176 -28.72 -1.12 -21.06
N GLU A 177 -28.73 -0.27 -22.09
CA GLU A 177 -27.54 0.46 -22.50
C GLU A 177 -27.06 1.43 -21.41
N ALA A 178 -25.74 1.46 -21.17
CA ALA A 178 -25.14 2.33 -20.16
C ALA A 178 -25.52 3.81 -20.32
N THR A 179 -25.77 4.26 -21.55
CA THR A 179 -26.13 5.66 -21.85
C THR A 179 -27.50 6.08 -21.31
N VAL A 180 -28.36 5.12 -20.94
CA VAL A 180 -29.69 5.40 -20.38
C VAL A 180 -29.63 6.19 -19.08
N VAL A 181 -28.52 6.13 -18.33
CA VAL A 181 -28.29 6.97 -17.14
C VAL A 181 -28.44 8.47 -17.41
N ARG A 182 -28.27 8.92 -18.66
CA ARG A 182 -28.47 10.33 -19.04
C ARG A 182 -29.94 10.74 -19.09
N ARG A 183 -30.83 9.77 -19.34
CA ARG A 183 -32.28 9.97 -19.46
C ARG A 183 -33.00 9.71 -18.13
N LYS A 184 -32.66 8.62 -17.43
CA LYS A 184 -33.23 8.26 -16.13
C LYS A 184 -32.56 9.04 -14.99
N ARG A 185 -32.84 10.34 -14.88
CA ARG A 185 -32.16 11.25 -13.95
C ARG A 185 -32.32 10.88 -12.47
N ASP A 186 -33.42 10.22 -12.14
CA ASP A 186 -33.84 9.77 -10.82
C ASP A 186 -33.63 8.27 -10.58
N ALA A 187 -32.93 7.57 -11.49
CA ALA A 187 -32.54 6.18 -11.25
C ALA A 187 -31.70 6.05 -9.97
N SER A 188 -31.83 4.93 -9.27
CA SER A 188 -31.14 4.63 -8.01
C SER A 188 -29.63 4.90 -8.06
N ILE A 189 -28.91 4.38 -9.07
CA ILE A 189 -27.47 4.62 -9.26
C ILE A 189 -27.13 6.11 -9.39
N ASN A 190 -28.01 6.86 -10.05
CA ASN A 190 -27.81 8.27 -10.33
C ASN A 190 -28.00 9.13 -9.07
N LEU A 191 -29.03 8.84 -8.29
CA LEU A 191 -29.26 9.50 -7.00
C LEU A 191 -28.18 9.13 -5.99
N ALA A 192 -27.70 7.88 -5.98
CA ALA A 192 -26.57 7.48 -5.14
C ALA A 192 -25.29 8.28 -5.43
N MET A 193 -25.00 8.53 -6.71
CA MET A 193 -23.90 9.40 -7.13
C MET A 193 -24.12 10.87 -6.74
N ASP A 194 -25.37 11.36 -6.80
CA ASP A 194 -25.69 12.72 -6.37
C ASP A 194 -25.47 12.94 -4.87
N LEU A 195 -25.77 11.94 -4.03
CA LEU A 195 -25.48 11.99 -2.59
C LEU A 195 -23.99 12.18 -2.32
N VAL A 196 -23.11 11.50 -3.08
CA VAL A 196 -21.66 11.71 -2.96
C VAL A 196 -21.24 13.08 -3.49
N LYS A 197 -21.82 13.52 -4.61
CA LYS A 197 -21.56 14.85 -5.17
C LYS A 197 -21.94 15.97 -4.19
N ALA A 198 -23.03 15.79 -3.45
CA ALA A 198 -23.52 16.72 -2.43
C ALA A 198 -22.75 16.62 -1.09
N ALA A 199 -21.72 15.76 -1.01
CA ALA A 199 -21.00 15.44 0.23
C ALA A 199 -21.88 14.89 1.36
N GLU A 200 -23.04 14.32 1.01
CA GLU A 200 -23.92 13.63 1.95
C GLU A 200 -23.43 12.20 2.19
N ALA A 201 -22.80 11.58 1.19
CA ALA A 201 -22.10 10.30 1.32
C ALA A 201 -20.63 10.41 0.90
N THR A 202 -19.79 9.52 1.42
CA THR A 202 -18.35 9.46 1.12
C THR A 202 -18.04 8.55 -0.07
N ALA A 203 -18.86 7.51 -0.28
CA ALA A 203 -18.65 6.52 -1.33
C ALA A 203 -19.97 6.00 -1.90
N VAL A 204 -19.92 5.41 -3.10
CA VAL A 204 -21.05 4.70 -3.72
C VAL A 204 -20.72 3.22 -3.91
N TYR A 205 -21.69 2.36 -3.65
CA TYR A 205 -21.68 0.95 -4.02
C TYR A 205 -22.86 0.61 -4.94
N SER A 206 -22.63 -0.23 -5.96
CA SER A 206 -23.67 -0.79 -6.82
C SER A 206 -23.22 -2.15 -7.38
N ALA A 207 -24.13 -3.11 -7.38
CA ALA A 207 -24.00 -4.38 -8.10
C ALA A 207 -24.78 -4.38 -9.43
N GLY A 208 -25.17 -3.20 -9.93
CA GLY A 208 -25.90 -3.04 -11.19
C GLY A 208 -25.01 -3.06 -12.42
N ASN A 209 -25.56 -2.63 -13.55
CA ASN A 209 -24.86 -2.61 -14.84
C ASN A 209 -23.56 -1.80 -14.74
N SER A 210 -22.41 -2.47 -14.89
CA SER A 210 -21.09 -1.83 -14.66
C SER A 210 -20.84 -0.65 -15.59
N GLY A 211 -21.34 -0.71 -16.83
CA GLY A 211 -21.27 0.39 -17.77
C GLY A 211 -22.10 1.60 -17.31
N ALA A 212 -23.30 1.37 -16.79
CA ALA A 212 -24.16 2.40 -16.22
C ALA A 212 -23.54 3.03 -14.96
N VAL A 213 -22.94 2.22 -14.08
CA VAL A 213 -22.22 2.69 -12.89
C VAL A 213 -21.07 3.63 -13.30
N MET A 214 -20.21 3.18 -14.23
CA MET A 214 -19.09 3.98 -14.74
C MET A 214 -19.57 5.26 -15.44
N ALA A 215 -20.60 5.17 -16.28
CA ALA A 215 -21.17 6.31 -16.98
C ALA A 215 -21.76 7.33 -15.99
N SER A 216 -22.51 6.87 -14.99
CA SER A 216 -23.09 7.73 -13.96
C SER A 216 -22.00 8.47 -13.17
N ALA A 217 -20.95 7.75 -12.73
CA ALA A 217 -19.81 8.36 -12.04
C ALA A 217 -19.13 9.45 -12.89
N ILE A 218 -18.84 9.17 -14.16
CA ILE A 218 -18.21 10.15 -15.07
C ILE A 218 -19.08 11.40 -15.24
N PHE A 219 -20.38 11.23 -15.45
CA PHE A 219 -21.27 12.37 -15.73
C PHE A 219 -21.64 13.17 -14.48
N ARG A 220 -21.65 12.55 -13.29
CA ARG A 220 -22.09 13.21 -12.05
C ARG A 220 -20.93 13.70 -11.20
N LEU A 221 -19.98 12.81 -10.89
CA LEU A 221 -18.82 13.11 -10.04
C LEU A 221 -17.67 13.72 -10.82
N GLY A 222 -17.54 13.36 -12.10
CA GLY A 222 -16.41 13.79 -12.92
C GLY A 222 -15.15 12.96 -12.65
N ARG A 223 -14.02 13.45 -13.17
CA ARG A 223 -12.71 12.80 -13.04
C ARG A 223 -11.81 13.60 -12.11
N LEU A 224 -10.86 12.93 -11.47
CA LEU A 224 -9.80 13.60 -10.74
C LEU A 224 -8.96 14.48 -11.68
N LYS A 225 -8.42 15.58 -11.16
CA LYS A 225 -7.58 16.51 -11.93
C LYS A 225 -6.34 15.78 -12.45
N GLY A 226 -6.11 15.88 -13.76
CA GLY A 226 -4.98 15.22 -14.43
C GLY A 226 -5.23 13.74 -14.77
N ILE A 227 -6.41 13.19 -14.49
CA ILE A 227 -6.78 11.83 -14.90
C ILE A 227 -7.67 11.87 -16.14
N ASP A 228 -7.15 11.35 -17.26
CA ASP A 228 -7.87 11.34 -18.53
C ASP A 228 -8.97 10.27 -18.57
N ARG A 229 -8.72 9.07 -18.05
CA ARG A 229 -9.68 7.95 -18.09
C ARG A 229 -9.66 7.18 -16.77
N PRO A 230 -10.81 6.95 -16.12
CA PRO A 230 -10.86 6.06 -14.97
C PRO A 230 -10.59 4.61 -15.40
N ALA A 231 -9.96 3.86 -14.51
CA ALA A 231 -9.67 2.44 -14.71
C ALA A 231 -10.55 1.58 -13.80
N ILE A 232 -10.91 0.39 -14.27
CA ILE A 232 -11.56 -0.63 -13.45
C ILE A 232 -10.47 -1.48 -12.84
N GLY A 233 -10.42 -1.54 -11.51
CA GLY A 233 -9.54 -2.43 -10.76
C GLY A 233 -10.32 -3.57 -10.13
N ALA A 234 -9.75 -4.77 -10.15
CA ALA A 234 -10.28 -5.94 -9.46
C ALA A 234 -9.13 -6.65 -8.73
N LEU A 235 -9.43 -7.21 -7.56
CA LEU A 235 -8.51 -8.06 -6.82
C LEU A 235 -8.75 -9.51 -7.25
N PHE A 236 -7.70 -10.20 -7.70
CA PHE A 236 -7.74 -11.61 -8.05
C PHE A 236 -7.04 -12.44 -6.98
N PRO A 237 -7.58 -13.62 -6.62
CA PRO A 237 -6.88 -14.56 -5.75
C PRO A 237 -5.52 -14.97 -6.35
N THR A 238 -4.52 -15.16 -5.48
CA THR A 238 -3.17 -15.64 -5.83
C THR A 238 -2.91 -17.01 -5.26
#